data_AF-Q8SUV7-F1
#
_entry.id   AF-Q8SUV7-F1
#
_cell.length_a   1.000
_cell.length_b   1.000
_cell.length_c   1.000
_cell.angle_alpha   90.00
_cell.angle_beta   90.00
_cell.angle_gamma   90.00
#
_symmetry.space_group_name_H-M   'P 1'
#
loop_
_entity.id
_entity.type
_entity.pdbx_description
1 polymer ?
#
loop_
_entity_poly.entity_id
_entity_poly.type
_entity_poly.pdbx_seq_one_letter_code
_entity_poly.pdbx_strand_id
1 'polypeptide(L)'
;MDILRNEVKKVEDCSLSMKEALGRCQDVAGFIGLYLRRNPSRRHPEFLEFYDDLDVSSQVLLYEHKRKMVKNDRFELECITRYCIEQRSELSYDIIRTISNPKILFKALAASFSSVDLDEEDDFFFTRCIVLALRTHSIDSDEMDTLIAGVGCHFSDGRRVYYEHGAIVASVLLNTCEFGVESMDEAQRMIGDIPPCVLKKDRKHAFVDPSNAFSRYKRVENDLGIVRSSWRPRYLQEAIKIIAEEKDIEKIEISFKCFPDLVGSATERTLKHRGKEALEVLVGYDGFEEHKVDAISSLLRKSFGFLAGDAVDDFFNTRLCLKHRIILIFSFRKVIKEVSCDQAIFLYRSIRFMHKRVHYEIPRVMARALECFLSEGQKRAVEVRGSACLESDLYGKEGYPWKCMKLN
;
A
#
# COMPACT_ATOMS: atom_id res chain seq x y z
N MET A 1 -22.10 6.02 -42.59
CA MET A 1 -22.98 6.87 -41.77
C MET A 1 -24.43 6.88 -42.27
N ASP A 2 -24.72 7.20 -43.53
CA ASP A 2 -26.11 7.25 -44.02
C ASP A 2 -26.80 5.88 -44.11
N ILE A 3 -26.04 4.82 -44.40
CA ILE A 3 -26.54 3.43 -44.40
C ILE A 3 -26.98 3.01 -42.99
N LEU A 4 -26.15 3.26 -41.97
CA LEU A 4 -26.46 3.00 -40.56
C LEU A 4 -27.71 3.75 -40.09
N ARG A 5 -27.84 5.04 -40.46
CA ARG A 5 -29.02 5.85 -40.12
C ARG A 5 -30.30 5.30 -40.74
N ASN A 6 -30.23 4.82 -41.98
CA ASN A 6 -31.38 4.23 -42.67
C ASN A 6 -31.78 2.89 -42.04
N GLU A 7 -30.83 2.03 -41.68
CA GLU A 7 -31.15 0.76 -41.00
C GLU A 7 -31.75 1.01 -39.61
N VAL A 8 -31.21 1.96 -38.83
CA VAL A 8 -31.78 2.34 -37.53
C VAL A 8 -33.21 2.83 -37.68
N LYS A 9 -33.47 3.70 -38.67
CA LYS A 9 -34.82 4.22 -38.93
C LYS A 9 -35.80 3.10 -39.33
N LYS A 10 -35.35 2.12 -40.13
CA LYS A 10 -36.18 0.97 -40.50
C LYS A 10 -36.60 0.14 -39.30
N VAL A 11 -35.70 -0.03 -38.31
CA VAL A 11 -36.00 -0.72 -37.05
C VAL A 11 -36.94 0.13 -36.17
N GLU A 12 -36.71 1.44 -36.09
CA GLU A 12 -37.60 2.38 -35.38
C GLU A 12 -39.04 2.35 -35.92
N ASP A 13 -39.18 2.30 -37.26
CA ASP A 13 -40.46 2.27 -37.98
C ASP A 13 -41.08 0.84 -38.06
N CYS A 14 -40.50 -0.15 -37.37
CA CYS A 14 -40.91 -1.56 -37.37
C CYS A 14 -40.93 -2.23 -38.76
N SER A 15 -40.26 -1.64 -39.75
CA SER A 15 -40.15 -2.17 -41.11
C SER A 15 -39.09 -3.25 -41.27
N LEU A 16 -38.23 -3.43 -40.26
CA LEU A 16 -37.21 -4.45 -40.19
C LEU A 16 -37.04 -4.91 -38.73
N SER A 17 -36.87 -6.21 -38.49
CA SER A 17 -36.59 -6.69 -37.13
C SER A 17 -35.15 -6.35 -36.72
N MET A 18 -34.92 -6.19 -35.40
CA MET A 18 -33.58 -5.92 -34.86
C MET A 18 -32.56 -6.97 -35.28
N LYS A 19 -32.94 -8.24 -35.23
CA LYS A 19 -32.08 -9.38 -35.62
C LYS A 19 -31.69 -9.31 -37.09
N GLU A 20 -32.63 -9.00 -37.97
CA GLU A 20 -32.34 -8.85 -39.41
C GLU A 20 -31.48 -7.62 -39.70
N ALA A 21 -31.68 -6.51 -38.99
CA ALA A 21 -30.86 -5.32 -39.15
C ALA A 21 -29.40 -5.58 -38.77
N LEU A 22 -29.17 -6.23 -37.63
CA LEU A 22 -27.82 -6.56 -37.16
C LEU A 22 -27.12 -7.57 -38.08
N GLY A 23 -27.84 -8.58 -38.57
CA GLY A 23 -27.27 -9.55 -39.53
C GLY A 23 -26.90 -8.95 -40.90
N ARG A 24 -27.44 -7.77 -41.24
CA ARG A 24 -27.12 -7.03 -42.48
C ARG A 24 -26.06 -5.95 -42.28
N CYS A 25 -25.81 -5.53 -41.04
CA CYS A 25 -24.87 -4.46 -40.74
C CYS A 25 -23.43 -4.97 -40.69
N GLN A 26 -22.54 -4.34 -41.48
CA GLN A 26 -21.09 -4.56 -41.35
C GLN A 26 -20.53 -3.94 -40.06
N ASP A 27 -21.14 -2.87 -39.55
CA ASP A 27 -20.76 -2.18 -38.33
C ASP A 27 -21.87 -2.33 -37.27
N VAL A 28 -21.88 -3.51 -36.63
CA VAL A 28 -22.86 -3.91 -35.61
C VAL A 28 -22.77 -3.00 -34.39
N ALA A 29 -21.55 -2.68 -33.93
CA ALA A 29 -21.32 -1.80 -32.79
C ALA A 29 -21.79 -0.37 -33.06
N GLY A 30 -21.49 0.18 -34.24
CA GLY A 30 -21.97 1.50 -34.65
C GLY A 30 -23.49 1.57 -34.80
N PHE A 31 -24.12 0.49 -35.28
CA PHE A 31 -25.58 0.38 -35.34
C PHE A 31 -26.20 0.43 -33.94
N ILE A 32 -25.73 -0.42 -33.03
CA ILE A 32 -26.23 -0.50 -31.64
C ILE A 32 -26.05 0.86 -30.95
N GLY A 33 -24.85 1.45 -31.05
CA GLY A 33 -24.57 2.76 -30.46
C GLY A 33 -25.49 3.87 -30.98
N LEU A 34 -25.78 3.89 -32.29
CA LEU A 34 -26.68 4.88 -32.88
C LEU A 34 -28.15 4.64 -32.45
N TYR A 35 -28.60 3.39 -32.44
CA TYR A 35 -29.96 3.02 -32.03
C TYR A 35 -30.23 3.40 -30.58
N LEU A 36 -29.33 3.06 -29.66
CA LEU A 36 -29.45 3.39 -28.23
C LEU A 36 -29.48 4.90 -27.99
N ARG A 37 -28.64 5.67 -28.69
CA ARG A 37 -28.65 7.15 -28.60
C ARG A 37 -29.95 7.79 -29.06
N ARG A 38 -30.59 7.23 -30.09
CA ARG A 38 -31.88 7.73 -30.61
C ARG A 38 -33.07 7.28 -29.77
N ASN A 39 -32.92 6.18 -29.03
CA ASN A 39 -33.99 5.56 -28.24
C ASN A 39 -33.59 5.37 -26.75
N PRO A 40 -33.20 6.43 -26.03
CA PRO A 40 -32.63 6.31 -24.68
C PRO A 40 -33.64 5.84 -23.62
N SER A 41 -34.93 6.10 -23.82
CA SER A 41 -36.01 5.79 -22.87
C SER A 41 -36.72 4.46 -23.14
N ARG A 42 -36.41 3.78 -24.25
CA ARG A 42 -36.99 2.46 -24.55
C ARG A 42 -36.28 1.38 -23.73
N ARG A 43 -37.07 0.40 -23.25
CA ARG A 43 -36.50 -0.87 -22.81
C ARG A 43 -36.21 -1.69 -24.06
N HIS A 44 -35.02 -2.28 -24.13
CA HIS A 44 -34.55 -2.98 -25.33
C HIS A 44 -34.39 -4.49 -25.10
N PRO A 45 -35.43 -5.24 -24.65
CA PRO A 45 -35.33 -6.67 -24.36
C PRO A 45 -34.84 -7.49 -25.57
N GLU A 46 -35.06 -7.02 -26.79
CA GLU A 46 -34.64 -7.64 -28.04
C GLU A 46 -33.13 -7.96 -28.05
N PHE A 47 -32.27 -7.11 -27.47
CA PHE A 47 -30.83 -7.35 -27.41
C PHE A 47 -30.44 -8.55 -26.54
N LEU A 48 -31.30 -9.04 -25.65
CA LEU A 48 -30.98 -10.19 -24.79
C LEU A 48 -31.02 -11.51 -25.56
N GLU A 49 -31.86 -11.62 -26.60
CA GLU A 49 -32.08 -12.87 -27.33
C GLU A 49 -30.86 -13.31 -28.15
N PHE A 50 -30.04 -12.35 -28.58
CA PHE A 50 -28.86 -12.60 -29.41
C PHE A 50 -27.58 -12.02 -28.80
N TYR A 51 -27.61 -11.60 -27.53
CA TYR A 51 -26.45 -11.00 -26.85
C TYR A 51 -25.19 -11.88 -26.98
N ASP A 52 -25.37 -13.20 -26.85
CA ASP A 52 -24.27 -14.16 -26.90
C ASP A 52 -23.75 -14.40 -28.35
N ASP A 53 -24.52 -13.98 -29.37
CA ASP A 53 -24.14 -14.07 -30.79
C ASP A 53 -23.41 -12.81 -31.30
N LEU A 54 -23.33 -11.74 -30.49
CA LEU A 54 -22.68 -10.49 -30.84
C LEU A 54 -21.16 -10.56 -30.66
N ASP A 55 -20.44 -9.72 -31.42
CA ASP A 55 -19.03 -9.47 -31.18
C ASP A 55 -18.80 -8.77 -29.83
N VAL A 56 -17.59 -8.90 -29.28
CA VAL A 56 -17.25 -8.37 -27.95
C VAL A 56 -17.53 -6.87 -27.82
N SER A 57 -17.17 -6.06 -28.82
CA SER A 57 -17.35 -4.60 -28.76
C SER A 57 -18.84 -4.23 -28.69
N SER A 58 -19.69 -4.96 -29.43
CA SER A 58 -21.15 -4.85 -29.35
C SER A 58 -21.73 -5.31 -28.00
N GLN A 59 -21.20 -6.40 -27.43
CA GLN A 59 -21.59 -6.88 -26.10
C GLN A 59 -21.23 -5.88 -24.99
N VAL A 60 -20.06 -5.25 -25.07
CA VAL A 60 -19.58 -4.24 -24.14
C VAL A 60 -20.48 -3.00 -24.20
N LEU A 61 -20.85 -2.52 -25.39
CA LEU A 61 -21.82 -1.41 -25.55
C LEU A 61 -23.15 -1.69 -24.85
N LEU A 62 -23.64 -2.92 -24.94
CA LEU A 62 -24.90 -3.33 -24.32
C LEU A 62 -24.76 -3.56 -22.81
N TYR A 63 -23.55 -3.70 -22.27
CA TYR A 63 -23.33 -3.89 -20.84
C TYR A 63 -23.93 -2.76 -20.02
N GLU A 64 -23.76 -1.50 -20.42
CA GLU A 64 -24.33 -0.31 -19.76
C GLU A 64 -25.85 -0.43 -19.52
N HIS A 65 -26.56 -1.04 -20.47
CA HIS A 65 -28.02 -1.21 -20.41
C HIS A 65 -28.46 -2.55 -19.81
N LYS A 66 -27.65 -3.60 -19.92
CA LYS A 66 -28.04 -4.98 -19.60
C LYS A 66 -27.40 -5.54 -18.34
N ARG A 67 -26.25 -5.01 -17.93
CA ARG A 67 -25.45 -5.48 -16.80
C ARG A 67 -25.15 -6.99 -16.84
N LYS A 68 -25.11 -7.57 -18.04
CA LYS A 68 -24.78 -8.99 -18.27
C LYS A 68 -23.27 -9.09 -18.48
N MET A 69 -22.56 -9.70 -17.53
CA MET A 69 -21.14 -10.01 -17.68
C MET A 69 -20.94 -11.29 -18.51
N VAL A 70 -19.97 -11.27 -19.41
CA VAL A 70 -19.48 -12.46 -20.12
C VAL A 70 -18.13 -12.84 -19.54
N LYS A 71 -17.98 -14.10 -19.11
CA LYS A 71 -16.70 -14.64 -18.61
C LYS A 71 -15.76 -14.91 -19.78
N ASN A 72 -15.14 -13.86 -20.28
CA ASN A 72 -14.21 -13.90 -21.39
C ASN A 72 -13.19 -12.77 -21.21
N ASP A 73 -11.89 -13.11 -21.19
CA ASP A 73 -10.81 -12.15 -20.94
C ASP A 73 -10.84 -10.94 -21.87
N ARG A 74 -11.21 -11.13 -23.14
CA ARG A 74 -11.31 -10.04 -24.12
C ARG A 74 -12.48 -9.12 -23.80
N PHE A 75 -13.63 -9.68 -23.42
CA PHE A 75 -14.79 -8.89 -22.98
C PHE A 75 -14.49 -8.13 -21.70
N GLU A 76 -13.89 -8.79 -20.71
CA GLU A 76 -13.54 -8.18 -19.43
C GLU A 76 -12.53 -7.04 -19.61
N LEU A 77 -11.48 -7.23 -20.40
CA LEU A 77 -10.50 -6.19 -20.74
C LEU A 77 -11.14 -5.01 -21.45
N GLU A 78 -12.05 -5.25 -22.39
CA GLU A 78 -12.70 -4.19 -23.16
C GLU A 78 -13.73 -3.41 -22.32
N CYS A 79 -14.42 -4.09 -21.39
CA CYS A 79 -15.21 -3.44 -20.34
C CYS A 79 -14.36 -2.54 -19.44
N ILE A 80 -13.21 -3.02 -18.95
CA ILE A 80 -12.30 -2.20 -18.13
C ILE A 80 -11.81 -0.99 -18.93
N THR A 81 -11.33 -1.22 -20.15
CA THR A 81 -10.78 -0.16 -21.00
C THR A 81 -11.83 0.91 -21.25
N ARG A 82 -13.03 0.52 -21.68
CA ARG A 82 -14.10 1.47 -22.01
C ARG A 82 -14.62 2.21 -20.78
N TYR A 83 -14.98 1.49 -19.72
CA TYR A 83 -15.75 2.06 -18.62
C TYR A 83 -14.88 2.55 -17.46
N CYS A 84 -13.75 1.89 -17.18
CA CYS A 84 -12.82 2.31 -16.14
C CYS A 84 -11.79 3.30 -16.68
N ILE A 85 -11.18 3.04 -17.85
CA ILE A 85 -10.05 3.85 -18.32
C ILE A 85 -10.51 5.05 -19.15
N GLU A 86 -11.34 4.83 -20.17
CA GLU A 86 -11.75 5.88 -21.12
C GLU A 86 -12.88 6.76 -20.59
N GLN A 87 -13.97 6.15 -20.09
CA GLN A 87 -15.16 6.90 -19.66
C GLN A 87 -15.17 7.29 -18.19
N ARG A 88 -14.41 6.57 -17.34
CA ARG A 88 -14.37 6.77 -15.88
C ARG A 88 -15.77 6.82 -15.27
N SER A 89 -16.61 5.91 -15.74
CA SER A 89 -18.04 5.86 -15.41
C SER A 89 -18.26 5.12 -14.09
N GLU A 90 -19.34 5.41 -13.37
CA GLU A 90 -19.75 4.62 -12.17
C GLU A 90 -19.99 3.14 -12.48
N LEU A 91 -20.22 2.79 -13.77
CA LEU A 91 -20.26 1.43 -14.27
C LEU A 91 -19.01 0.62 -13.91
N SER A 92 -17.86 1.30 -13.79
CA SER A 92 -16.59 0.71 -13.39
C SER A 92 -16.68 -0.07 -12.08
N TYR A 93 -17.44 0.41 -11.09
CA TYR A 93 -17.54 -0.27 -9.80
C TYR A 93 -18.23 -1.63 -9.89
N ASP A 94 -19.27 -1.73 -10.73
CA ASP A 94 -19.96 -3.01 -10.96
C ASP A 94 -19.07 -3.98 -11.76
N ILE A 95 -18.31 -3.46 -12.73
CA ILE A 95 -17.33 -4.24 -13.50
C ILE A 95 -16.24 -4.77 -12.58
N ILE A 96 -15.65 -3.90 -11.77
CA ILE A 96 -14.62 -4.27 -10.78
C ILE A 96 -15.16 -5.39 -9.89
N ARG A 97 -16.37 -5.29 -9.33
CA ARG A 97 -16.90 -6.32 -8.43
C ARG A 97 -17.16 -7.67 -9.09
N THR A 98 -17.44 -7.70 -10.38
CA THR A 98 -17.94 -8.89 -11.08
C THR A 98 -16.93 -9.55 -12.01
N ILE A 99 -15.78 -8.91 -12.24
CA ILE A 99 -14.73 -9.45 -13.08
C ILE A 99 -14.23 -10.80 -12.55
N SER A 100 -13.96 -11.73 -13.44
CA SER A 100 -13.46 -13.05 -13.07
C SER A 100 -11.94 -13.15 -13.15
N ASN A 101 -11.28 -12.32 -13.98
CA ASN A 101 -9.84 -12.28 -14.11
C ASN A 101 -9.22 -11.03 -13.42
N PRO A 102 -8.80 -11.14 -12.14
CA PRO A 102 -8.24 -10.01 -11.40
C PRO A 102 -6.89 -9.53 -11.94
N LYS A 103 -6.12 -10.39 -12.61
CA LYS A 103 -4.82 -10.03 -13.21
C LYS A 103 -4.97 -8.97 -14.28
N ILE A 104 -5.98 -9.11 -15.16
CA ILE A 104 -6.29 -8.10 -16.18
C ILE A 104 -6.74 -6.79 -15.54
N LEU A 105 -7.55 -6.86 -14.49
CA LEU A 105 -8.02 -5.69 -13.76
C LEU A 105 -6.87 -4.89 -13.16
N PHE A 106 -6.05 -5.54 -12.32
CA PHE A 106 -4.97 -4.85 -11.63
C PHE A 106 -3.93 -4.33 -12.61
N LYS A 107 -3.59 -5.07 -13.67
CA LYS A 107 -2.68 -4.59 -14.71
C LYS A 107 -3.19 -3.33 -15.40
N ALA A 108 -4.46 -3.28 -15.77
CA ALA A 108 -5.06 -2.11 -16.41
C ALA A 108 -5.11 -0.90 -15.46
N LEU A 109 -5.59 -1.09 -14.23
CA LEU A 109 -5.69 -0.02 -13.24
C LEU A 109 -4.30 0.51 -12.82
N ALA A 110 -3.33 -0.38 -12.61
CA ALA A 110 -1.98 0.01 -12.20
C ALA A 110 -1.24 0.79 -13.29
N ALA A 111 -1.45 0.43 -14.56
CA ALA A 111 -0.90 1.17 -15.69
C ALA A 111 -1.44 2.59 -15.76
N SER A 112 -2.75 2.77 -15.54
CA SER A 112 -3.36 4.10 -15.49
C SER A 112 -2.89 4.91 -14.28
N PHE A 113 -2.88 4.30 -13.10
CA PHE A 113 -2.41 4.95 -11.87
C PHE A 113 -0.94 5.37 -11.93
N SER A 114 -0.09 4.64 -12.64
CA SER A 114 1.33 5.02 -12.78
C SER A 114 1.57 6.17 -13.77
N SER A 115 0.52 6.69 -14.42
CA SER A 115 0.63 7.75 -15.41
C SER A 115 0.80 9.13 -14.77
N VAL A 116 1.91 9.81 -15.10
CA VAL A 116 2.26 11.12 -14.54
C VAL A 116 1.38 12.27 -15.09
N ASP A 117 0.62 12.02 -16.16
CA ASP A 117 -0.19 13.02 -16.86
C ASP A 117 -1.67 13.07 -16.42
N LEU A 118 -2.04 12.37 -15.35
CA LEU A 118 -3.42 12.41 -14.84
C LEU A 118 -3.68 13.72 -14.09
N ASP A 119 -4.89 14.26 -14.26
CA ASP A 119 -5.38 15.32 -13.39
C ASP A 119 -5.83 14.75 -12.03
N GLU A 120 -6.08 15.65 -11.07
CA GLU A 120 -6.38 15.27 -9.68
C GLU A 120 -7.68 14.44 -9.56
N GLU A 121 -8.67 14.70 -10.42
CA GLU A 121 -9.97 14.02 -10.38
C GLU A 121 -9.88 12.62 -10.99
N ASP A 122 -9.17 12.50 -12.12
CA ASP A 122 -8.89 11.24 -12.77
C ASP A 122 -8.05 10.33 -11.86
N ASP A 123 -7.03 10.89 -11.22
CA ASP A 123 -6.18 10.16 -10.30
C ASP A 123 -6.95 9.69 -9.06
N PHE A 124 -7.81 10.54 -8.51
CA PHE A 124 -8.72 10.17 -7.44
C PHE A 124 -9.68 9.05 -7.85
N PHE A 125 -10.21 9.09 -9.07
CA PHE A 125 -11.05 8.03 -9.62
C PHE A 125 -10.30 6.69 -9.70
N PHE A 126 -9.07 6.67 -10.20
CA PHE A 126 -8.28 5.44 -10.27
C PHE A 126 -7.89 4.92 -8.88
N THR A 127 -7.56 5.82 -7.95
CA THR A 127 -7.33 5.48 -6.54
C THR A 127 -8.52 4.73 -5.96
N ARG A 128 -9.75 5.23 -6.19
CA ARG A 128 -10.99 4.55 -5.76
C ARG A 128 -11.18 3.19 -6.40
N CYS A 129 -10.93 3.08 -7.71
CA CYS A 129 -11.03 1.83 -8.44
C CYS A 129 -10.06 0.77 -7.90
N ILE A 130 -8.81 1.16 -7.61
CA ILE A 130 -7.79 0.29 -7.04
C ILE A 130 -8.19 -0.16 -5.63
N VAL A 131 -8.62 0.77 -4.77
CA VAL A 131 -9.08 0.43 -3.42
C VAL A 131 -10.26 -0.55 -3.47
N LEU A 132 -11.21 -0.36 -4.38
CA LEU A 132 -12.31 -1.28 -4.58
C LEU A 132 -11.81 -2.66 -5.04
N ALA A 133 -10.92 -2.69 -6.05
CA ALA A 133 -10.34 -3.92 -6.57
C ALA A 133 -9.60 -4.73 -5.50
N LEU A 134 -8.77 -4.06 -4.69
CA LEU A 134 -8.04 -4.66 -3.56
C LEU A 134 -8.97 -5.20 -2.46
N ARG A 135 -10.19 -4.67 -2.36
CA ARG A 135 -11.20 -5.15 -1.40
C ARG A 135 -12.04 -6.31 -1.93
N THR A 136 -12.13 -6.46 -3.24
CA THR A 136 -12.98 -7.48 -3.88
C THR A 136 -12.18 -8.68 -4.40
N HIS A 137 -10.90 -8.50 -4.72
CA HIS A 137 -10.06 -9.50 -5.38
C HIS A 137 -8.74 -9.73 -4.66
N SER A 138 -8.21 -10.94 -4.83
CA SER A 138 -6.81 -11.24 -4.52
C SER A 138 -5.89 -10.68 -5.61
N ILE A 139 -4.75 -10.12 -5.19
CA ILE A 139 -3.67 -9.65 -6.05
C ILE A 139 -2.47 -10.60 -5.97
N ASP A 140 -1.77 -10.81 -7.09
CA ASP A 140 -0.52 -11.58 -7.10
C ASP A 140 0.72 -10.67 -6.87
N SER A 141 1.91 -11.28 -6.80
CA SER A 141 3.15 -10.54 -6.57
C SER A 141 3.50 -9.56 -7.68
N ASP A 142 3.28 -9.94 -8.94
CA ASP A 142 3.68 -9.13 -10.10
C ASP A 142 2.83 -7.86 -10.18
N GLU A 143 1.52 -7.99 -9.92
CA GLU A 143 0.61 -6.84 -9.87
C GLU A 143 0.84 -5.97 -8.64
N MET A 144 1.20 -6.57 -7.51
CA MET A 144 1.56 -5.83 -6.30
C MET A 144 2.79 -4.96 -6.53
N ASP A 145 3.84 -5.50 -7.15
CA ASP A 145 5.05 -4.74 -7.49
C ASP A 145 4.74 -3.54 -8.40
N THR A 146 3.84 -3.74 -9.37
CA THR A 146 3.39 -2.68 -10.28
C THR A 146 2.65 -1.58 -9.53
N LEU A 147 1.75 -1.92 -8.61
CA LEU A 147 1.05 -0.93 -7.78
C LEU A 147 1.99 -0.20 -6.83
N ILE A 148 2.97 -0.89 -6.23
CA ILE A 148 3.99 -0.28 -5.37
C ILE A 148 4.82 0.74 -6.16
N ALA A 149 5.19 0.42 -7.40
CA ALA A 149 5.86 1.38 -8.28
C ALA A 149 5.00 2.63 -8.53
N GLY A 150 3.71 2.45 -8.82
CA GLY A 150 2.76 3.55 -8.97
C GLY A 150 2.62 4.41 -7.70
N VAL A 151 2.56 3.79 -6.52
CA VAL A 151 2.61 4.50 -5.23
C VAL A 151 3.91 5.31 -5.09
N GLY A 152 5.05 4.74 -5.51
CA GLY A 152 6.34 5.44 -5.53
C GLY A 152 6.33 6.70 -6.42
N CYS A 153 5.67 6.63 -7.57
CA CYS A 153 5.48 7.79 -8.45
C CYS A 153 4.67 8.90 -7.74
N HIS A 154 3.56 8.55 -7.09
CA HIS A 154 2.72 9.48 -6.33
C HIS A 154 3.46 10.16 -5.19
N PHE A 155 4.29 9.40 -4.46
CA PHE A 155 5.12 9.97 -3.40
C PHE A 155 6.21 10.90 -3.94
N SER A 156 6.63 10.72 -5.18
CA SER A 156 7.67 11.52 -5.84
C SER A 156 7.13 12.79 -6.50
N ASP A 157 5.82 12.86 -6.77
CA ASP A 157 5.17 14.00 -7.43
C ASP A 157 5.27 15.31 -6.63
N GLY A 158 5.23 15.21 -5.30
CA GLY A 158 5.45 16.34 -4.38
C GLY A 158 4.22 17.22 -4.15
N ARG A 159 3.14 17.10 -4.94
CA ARG A 159 1.83 17.68 -4.62
C ARG A 159 1.14 16.85 -3.53
N ARG A 160 0.45 17.53 -2.60
CA ARG A 160 -0.19 16.90 -1.44
C ARG A 160 -1.27 15.89 -1.83
N VAL A 161 -2.11 16.22 -2.82
CA VAL A 161 -3.25 15.40 -3.27
C VAL A 161 -2.77 14.02 -3.75
N TYR A 162 -1.84 14.00 -4.70
CA TYR A 162 -1.25 12.76 -5.23
C TYR A 162 -0.53 11.95 -4.15
N TYR A 163 0.15 12.61 -3.21
CA TYR A 163 0.71 11.91 -2.05
C TYR A 163 -0.37 11.19 -1.22
N GLU A 164 -1.49 11.86 -0.95
CA GLU A 164 -2.61 11.27 -0.19
C GLU A 164 -3.23 10.08 -0.96
N HIS A 165 -3.38 10.18 -2.29
CA HIS A 165 -3.84 9.07 -3.13
C HIS A 165 -2.90 7.85 -3.06
N GLY A 166 -1.59 8.07 -3.21
CA GLY A 166 -0.58 7.04 -3.02
C GLY A 166 -0.62 6.42 -1.63
N ALA A 167 -0.82 7.22 -0.58
CA ALA A 167 -0.90 6.77 0.80
C ALA A 167 -2.17 5.94 1.07
N ILE A 168 -3.30 6.31 0.47
CA ILE A 168 -4.55 5.55 0.51
C ILE A 168 -4.33 4.17 -0.12
N VAL A 169 -3.82 4.09 -1.35
CA VAL A 169 -3.55 2.81 -2.02
C VAL A 169 -2.56 1.97 -1.23
N ALA A 170 -1.44 2.55 -0.79
CA ALA A 170 -0.43 1.87 0.01
C ALA A 170 -0.99 1.33 1.33
N SER A 171 -1.85 2.09 2.01
CA SER A 171 -2.48 1.65 3.26
C SER A 171 -3.37 0.42 3.07
N VAL A 172 -4.07 0.34 1.94
CA VAL A 172 -4.95 -0.79 1.62
C VAL A 172 -4.12 -1.99 1.13
N LEU A 173 -3.15 -1.74 0.26
CA LEU A 173 -2.28 -2.76 -0.33
C LEU A 173 -1.38 -3.44 0.73
N LEU A 174 -0.77 -2.64 1.61
CA LEU A 174 0.13 -3.12 2.67
C LEU A 174 -0.58 -3.38 4.00
N ASN A 175 -1.88 -3.09 4.07
CA ASN A 175 -2.69 -3.21 5.28
C ASN A 175 -2.02 -2.53 6.51
N THR A 176 -1.65 -1.26 6.35
CA THR A 176 -0.93 -0.48 7.36
C THR A 176 -1.67 0.81 7.71
N CYS A 177 -1.66 1.16 9.01
CA CYS A 177 -2.18 2.44 9.50
C CYS A 177 -1.10 3.53 9.63
N GLU A 178 0.14 3.22 9.25
CA GLU A 178 1.30 4.11 9.48
C GLU A 178 1.21 5.46 8.76
N PHE A 179 0.46 5.51 7.66
CA PHE A 179 0.25 6.74 6.90
C PHE A 179 -0.75 7.71 7.57
N GLY A 180 -1.53 7.28 8.57
CA GLY A 180 -2.55 8.14 9.19
C GLY A 180 -3.64 8.59 8.22
N VAL A 181 -4.00 7.72 7.26
CA VAL A 181 -4.92 8.02 6.14
C VAL A 181 -6.27 8.53 6.62
N GLU A 182 -6.73 8.09 7.78
CA GLU A 182 -7.97 8.56 8.42
C GLU A 182 -8.04 10.08 8.65
N SER A 183 -6.90 10.77 8.69
CA SER A 183 -6.83 12.22 8.85
C SER A 183 -6.63 12.99 7.54
N MET A 184 -6.52 12.30 6.41
CA MET A 184 -6.26 12.89 5.09
C MET A 184 -7.55 13.41 4.43
N ASP A 185 -7.46 14.53 3.72
CA ASP A 185 -8.62 15.18 3.10
C ASP A 185 -9.18 14.30 1.98
N GLU A 186 -8.32 13.70 1.16
CA GLU A 186 -8.74 12.80 0.07
C GLU A 186 -9.34 11.49 0.59
N ALA A 187 -8.91 11.02 1.75
CA ALA A 187 -9.50 9.84 2.38
C ALA A 187 -10.91 10.14 2.91
N GLN A 188 -11.12 11.31 3.51
CA GLN A 188 -12.44 11.76 3.95
C GLN A 188 -13.38 11.97 2.76
N ARG A 189 -12.87 12.56 1.68
CA ARG A 189 -13.57 12.68 0.41
C ARG A 189 -13.98 11.31 -0.16
N MET A 190 -13.06 10.33 -0.12
CA MET A 190 -13.34 8.97 -0.58
C MET A 190 -14.42 8.29 0.25
N ILE A 191 -14.44 8.50 1.56
CA ILE A 191 -15.51 7.99 2.44
C ILE A 191 -16.87 8.61 2.07
N GLY A 192 -16.90 9.90 1.75
CA GLY A 192 -18.12 10.61 1.35
C GLY A 192 -18.68 10.19 -0.01
N ASP A 193 -17.80 9.86 -0.97
CA ASP A 193 -18.17 9.69 -2.38
C ASP A 193 -18.44 8.24 -2.81
N ILE A 194 -18.22 7.22 -1.95
CA ILE A 194 -18.52 5.82 -2.30
C ILE A 194 -20.04 5.61 -2.38
N PRO A 195 -20.58 5.20 -3.56
CA PRO A 195 -22.03 5.02 -3.72
C PRO A 195 -22.58 3.99 -2.73
N PRO A 196 -23.74 4.24 -2.07
CA PRO A 196 -24.35 3.31 -1.13
C PRO A 196 -24.68 1.92 -1.71
N CYS A 197 -24.80 1.79 -3.04
CA CYS A 197 -24.98 0.52 -3.74
C CYS A 197 -23.72 -0.38 -3.68
N VAL A 198 -22.54 0.20 -3.51
CA VAL A 198 -21.28 -0.51 -3.22
C VAL A 198 -21.28 -1.04 -1.78
N LEU A 199 -21.99 -0.35 -0.87
CA LEU A 199 -22.14 -0.71 0.55
C LEU A 199 -23.28 -1.71 0.82
N LYS A 200 -24.04 -2.13 -0.19
CA LYS A 200 -25.11 -3.14 -0.04
C LYS A 200 -24.59 -4.55 -0.30
N LYS A 201 -24.76 -5.35 0.75
CA LYS A 201 -24.28 -6.71 0.99
C LYS A 201 -25.06 -7.74 0.17
N ASP A 202 -24.31 -8.65 -0.48
CA ASP A 202 -24.80 -9.99 -0.77
C ASP A 202 -24.42 -10.94 0.38
N ARG A 203 -25.34 -11.84 0.71
CA ARG A 203 -25.48 -12.51 2.01
C ARG A 203 -24.31 -13.46 2.31
N LYS A 204 -23.22 -13.01 2.96
CA LYS A 204 -22.44 -13.82 3.94
C LYS A 204 -21.35 -13.09 4.74
N HIS A 205 -20.79 -11.98 4.27
CA HIS A 205 -19.77 -11.24 5.03
C HIS A 205 -20.18 -9.77 5.20
N ALA A 206 -20.27 -9.32 6.46
CA ALA A 206 -20.61 -7.95 6.79
C ALA A 206 -19.49 -7.02 6.30
N PHE A 207 -19.79 -6.15 5.34
CA PHE A 207 -18.99 -4.95 5.19
C PHE A 207 -19.39 -3.97 6.28
N VAL A 208 -18.34 -3.53 6.95
CA VAL A 208 -18.33 -2.58 8.05
C VAL A 208 -18.54 -1.18 7.45
N ASP A 209 -19.31 -0.37 8.18
CA ASP A 209 -19.52 1.07 7.95
C ASP A 209 -18.25 1.77 7.42
N PRO A 210 -18.32 2.64 6.38
CA PRO A 210 -17.17 3.38 5.85
C PRO A 210 -16.40 4.18 6.92
N SER A 211 -17.10 4.71 7.93
CA SER A 211 -16.49 5.39 9.07
C SER A 211 -15.78 4.42 10.05
N ASN A 212 -16.06 3.12 9.93
CA ASN A 212 -15.32 2.03 10.57
C ASN A 212 -14.33 1.31 9.63
N ALA A 213 -14.21 1.71 8.35
CA ALA A 213 -13.29 1.07 7.40
C ALA A 213 -11.81 1.28 7.78
N PHE A 214 -11.53 2.31 8.58
CA PHE A 214 -10.19 2.66 9.06
C PHE A 214 -10.00 2.40 10.57
N SER A 215 -11.08 2.38 11.36
CA SER A 215 -11.00 2.24 12.82
C SER A 215 -10.97 0.79 13.32
N ARG A 216 -11.30 -0.20 12.46
CA ARG A 216 -11.28 -1.63 12.79
C ARG A 216 -10.88 -2.47 11.57
N TYR A 217 -9.61 -2.42 11.18
CA TYR A 217 -9.03 -3.42 10.28
C TYR A 217 -9.01 -4.78 10.98
N LYS A 218 -10.11 -5.53 10.85
CA LYS A 218 -10.13 -6.94 11.23
C LYS A 218 -9.40 -7.70 10.13
N ARG A 219 -8.21 -8.19 10.47
CA ARG A 219 -7.37 -9.17 9.77
C ARG A 219 -8.15 -9.89 8.64
N VAL A 220 -7.93 -9.50 7.39
CA VAL A 220 -8.13 -10.42 6.28
C VAL A 220 -6.95 -11.37 6.37
N GLU A 221 -7.17 -12.52 6.98
CA GLU A 221 -6.22 -13.63 6.86
C GLU A 221 -6.21 -14.02 5.39
N ASN A 222 -5.19 -13.55 4.66
CA ASN A 222 -4.82 -14.19 3.40
C ASN A 222 -4.50 -15.64 3.76
N ASP A 223 -5.42 -16.54 3.46
CA ASP A 223 -5.17 -17.96 3.51
C ASP A 223 -4.32 -18.29 2.28
N LEU A 224 -3.04 -17.93 2.39
CA LEU A 224 -1.96 -18.45 1.55
C LEU A 224 -1.82 -19.93 1.90
N GLY A 225 -2.76 -20.73 1.41
CA GLY A 225 -2.65 -22.16 1.26
C GLY A 225 -1.66 -22.52 0.14
N ILE A 226 -0.47 -21.90 0.14
CA ILE A 226 0.71 -22.41 -0.57
C ILE A 226 1.54 -23.02 0.54
N VAL A 227 1.64 -24.36 0.52
CA VAL A 227 2.39 -25.25 1.41
C VAL A 227 3.39 -24.49 2.29
N ARG A 228 2.94 -24.00 3.45
CA ARG A 228 3.84 -23.37 4.41
C ARG A 228 4.86 -24.41 4.79
N SER A 229 6.13 -24.16 4.47
CA SER A 229 7.23 -24.92 5.05
C SER A 229 6.99 -24.95 6.57
N SER A 230 6.92 -26.16 7.14
CA SER A 230 6.79 -26.36 8.59
C SER A 230 8.04 -25.94 9.34
N TRP A 231 9.09 -25.57 8.61
CA TRP A 231 10.37 -25.18 9.15
C TRP A 231 10.28 -23.77 9.75
N ARG A 232 10.82 -23.64 10.96
CA ARG A 232 11.03 -22.37 11.66
C ARG A 232 12.39 -22.42 12.34
N PRO A 233 13.13 -21.30 12.37
CA PRO A 233 14.37 -21.25 13.12
C PRO A 233 14.08 -21.47 14.60
N ARG A 234 14.89 -22.33 15.25
CA ARG A 234 14.75 -22.64 16.68
C ARG A 234 15.56 -21.70 17.55
N TYR A 235 16.63 -21.14 17.00
CA TYR A 235 17.60 -20.32 17.73
C TYR A 235 17.94 -19.04 16.97
N LEU A 236 18.28 -17.98 17.71
CA LEU A 236 18.68 -16.69 17.15
C LEU A 236 19.85 -16.83 16.15
N GLN A 237 20.83 -17.67 16.46
CA GLN A 237 22.00 -17.90 15.60
C GLN A 237 21.63 -18.56 14.26
N GLU A 238 20.58 -19.40 14.27
CA GLU A 238 20.08 -20.04 13.06
C GLU A 238 19.41 -19.01 12.15
N ALA A 239 18.59 -18.12 12.71
CA ALA A 239 17.97 -17.01 11.97
C ALA A 239 19.02 -16.06 11.38
N ILE A 240 20.01 -15.64 12.18
CA ILE A 240 21.12 -14.77 11.70
C ILE A 240 21.83 -15.43 10.50
N LYS A 241 22.18 -16.71 10.62
CA LYS A 241 22.88 -17.45 9.57
C LYS A 241 22.06 -17.53 8.28
N ILE A 242 20.76 -17.79 8.38
CA ILE A 242 19.88 -17.93 7.23
C ILE A 242 19.71 -16.62 6.48
N ILE A 243 19.54 -15.52 7.22
CA ILE A 243 19.47 -14.18 6.63
C ILE A 243 20.81 -13.83 5.97
N ALA A 244 21.94 -14.08 6.64
CA ALA A 244 23.27 -13.76 6.13
C ALA A 244 23.69 -14.60 4.90
N GLU A 245 23.16 -15.82 4.75
CA GLU A 245 23.49 -16.67 3.60
C GLU A 245 22.70 -16.31 2.33
N GLU A 246 21.55 -15.62 2.47
CA GLU A 246 20.72 -15.13 1.36
C GLU A 246 20.28 -16.19 0.32
N LYS A 247 20.21 -17.47 0.71
CA LYS A 247 19.93 -18.59 -0.22
C LYS A 247 18.46 -18.96 -0.39
N ASP A 248 17.63 -18.73 0.61
CA ASP A 248 16.26 -19.27 0.69
C ASP A 248 15.29 -18.20 1.21
N ILE A 249 14.61 -17.54 0.27
CA ILE A 249 13.74 -16.38 0.52
C ILE A 249 12.63 -16.71 1.53
N GLU A 250 12.00 -17.88 1.44
CA GLU A 250 10.94 -18.29 2.37
C GLU A 250 11.47 -18.45 3.80
N LYS A 251 12.65 -19.07 3.95
CA LYS A 251 13.26 -19.21 5.28
C LYS A 251 13.75 -17.88 5.84
N ILE A 252 14.18 -16.95 4.98
CA ILE A 252 14.59 -15.60 5.38
C ILE A 252 13.37 -14.83 5.90
N GLU A 253 12.25 -14.86 5.18
CA GLU A 253 11.01 -14.22 5.61
C GLU A 253 10.52 -14.77 6.98
N ILE A 254 10.49 -16.09 7.12
CA ILE A 254 10.13 -16.75 8.39
C ILE A 254 11.12 -16.34 9.51
N SER A 255 12.41 -16.20 9.18
CA SER A 255 13.43 -15.78 10.15
C SER A 255 13.24 -14.35 10.62
N PHE A 256 12.86 -13.43 9.73
CA PHE A 256 12.50 -12.06 10.11
C PHE A 256 11.22 -12.03 10.97
N LYS A 257 10.18 -12.79 10.60
CA LYS A 257 8.92 -12.87 11.36
C LYS A 257 9.12 -13.44 12.77
N CYS A 258 9.94 -14.49 12.91
CA CYS A 258 10.22 -15.11 14.21
C CYS A 258 11.32 -14.39 15.01
N PHE A 259 12.03 -13.43 14.42
CA PHE A 259 13.18 -12.77 15.06
C PHE A 259 12.86 -12.16 16.43
N PRO A 260 11.75 -11.44 16.61
CA PRO A 260 11.40 -10.88 17.92
C PRO A 260 11.22 -11.93 19.01
N ASP A 261 10.60 -13.08 18.69
CA ASP A 261 10.39 -14.18 19.63
C ASP A 261 11.72 -14.88 19.97
N LEU A 262 12.60 -15.03 18.97
CA LEU A 262 13.93 -15.59 19.16
C LEU A 262 14.82 -14.69 20.02
N VAL A 263 14.76 -13.37 19.82
CA VAL A 263 15.40 -12.39 20.69
C VAL A 263 14.80 -12.48 22.10
N GLY A 264 13.48 -12.54 22.22
CA GLY A 264 12.74 -12.71 23.47
C GLY A 264 13.16 -13.97 24.25
N SER A 265 13.49 -15.04 23.55
CA SER A 265 13.93 -16.33 24.13
C SER A 265 15.46 -16.43 24.32
N ALA A 266 16.25 -15.57 23.68
CA ALA A 266 17.71 -15.60 23.78
C ALA A 266 18.21 -15.17 25.17
N THR A 267 19.28 -15.82 25.64
CA THR A 267 19.97 -15.44 26.87
C THR A 267 20.78 -14.15 26.66
N GLU A 268 21.03 -13.40 27.73
CA GLU A 268 21.88 -12.21 27.68
C GLU A 268 23.29 -12.52 27.16
N ARG A 269 23.84 -13.69 27.51
CA ARG A 269 25.14 -14.18 26.99
C ARG A 269 25.12 -14.30 25.47
N THR A 270 24.06 -14.87 24.90
CA THR A 270 23.88 -15.01 23.46
C THR A 270 23.80 -13.64 22.80
N LEU A 271 23.00 -12.72 23.35
CA LEU A 271 22.83 -11.38 22.81
C LEU A 271 24.13 -10.56 22.87
N LYS A 272 24.93 -10.67 23.94
CA LYS A 272 26.24 -10.02 24.01
C LYS A 272 27.22 -10.52 22.94
N HIS A 273 27.18 -11.80 22.61
CA HIS A 273 28.11 -12.40 21.64
C HIS A 273 27.64 -12.22 20.18
N ARG A 274 26.33 -12.21 19.93
CA ARG A 274 25.75 -12.25 18.57
C ARG A 274 24.94 -11.01 18.21
N GLY A 275 24.72 -10.10 19.14
CA GLY A 275 23.85 -8.94 18.94
C GLY A 275 24.37 -7.98 17.87
N LYS A 276 25.70 -7.78 17.79
CA LYS A 276 26.30 -6.92 16.77
C LYS A 276 26.17 -7.52 15.38
N GLU A 277 26.54 -8.79 15.22
CA GLU A 277 26.35 -9.56 13.99
C GLU A 277 24.87 -9.58 13.57
N ALA A 278 23.95 -9.76 14.52
CA ALA A 278 22.52 -9.70 14.28
C ALA A 278 22.09 -8.33 13.75
N LEU A 279 22.57 -7.25 14.36
CA LEU A 279 22.25 -5.89 13.91
C LEU A 279 22.79 -5.63 12.50
N GLU A 280 24.03 -6.00 12.24
CA GLU A 280 24.67 -5.88 10.92
C GLU A 280 23.89 -6.65 9.84
N VAL A 281 23.49 -7.89 10.12
CA VAL A 281 22.73 -8.74 9.20
C VAL A 281 21.31 -8.18 8.95
N LEU A 282 20.61 -7.75 10.01
CA LEU A 282 19.25 -7.21 9.87
C LEU A 282 19.22 -5.88 9.09
N VAL A 283 20.20 -5.01 9.36
CA VAL A 283 20.31 -3.70 8.70
C VAL A 283 20.87 -3.84 7.28
N GLY A 284 21.78 -4.80 7.06
CA GLY A 284 22.48 -4.98 5.79
C GLY A 284 21.71 -5.77 4.74
N TYR A 285 20.79 -6.66 5.14
CA TYR A 285 19.94 -7.40 4.20
C TYR A 285 19.04 -6.43 3.40
N ASP A 286 18.73 -6.73 2.14
CA ASP A 286 17.82 -5.94 1.29
C ASP A 286 16.51 -6.69 1.02
N GLY A 287 15.37 -6.18 1.52
CA GLY A 287 14.06 -6.86 1.52
C GLY A 287 13.46 -7.12 2.91
N PHE A 288 12.15 -7.41 2.99
CA PHE A 288 11.39 -7.62 4.24
C PHE A 288 11.40 -6.44 5.22
N GLU A 289 11.33 -5.21 4.68
CA GLU A 289 11.33 -3.96 5.44
C GLU A 289 10.26 -3.92 6.53
N GLU A 290 9.08 -4.48 6.23
CA GLU A 290 7.93 -4.60 7.12
C GLU A 290 8.22 -5.41 8.40
N HIS A 291 9.21 -6.32 8.34
CA HIS A 291 9.62 -7.13 9.48
C HIS A 291 10.93 -6.66 10.12
N LYS A 292 11.76 -5.91 9.38
CA LYS A 292 13.05 -5.37 9.89
C LYS A 292 12.88 -4.43 11.07
N VAL A 293 11.91 -3.52 11.02
CA VAL A 293 11.69 -2.56 12.12
C VAL A 293 11.41 -3.30 13.43
N ASP A 294 10.61 -4.37 13.36
CA ASP A 294 10.25 -5.18 14.52
C ASP A 294 11.41 -6.04 15.02
N ALA A 295 12.15 -6.66 14.09
CA ALA A 295 13.34 -7.42 14.41
C ALA A 295 14.42 -6.53 15.07
N ILE A 296 14.78 -5.40 14.46
CA ILE A 296 15.79 -4.47 14.96
C ILE A 296 15.35 -3.85 16.29
N SER A 297 14.11 -3.36 16.39
CA SER A 297 13.62 -2.78 17.64
C SER A 297 13.57 -3.81 18.79
N SER A 298 13.20 -5.06 18.53
CA SER A 298 13.26 -6.12 19.55
C SER A 298 14.69 -6.38 20.05
N LEU A 299 15.65 -6.43 19.13
CA LEU A 299 17.07 -6.61 19.41
C LEU A 299 17.62 -5.45 20.25
N LEU A 300 17.35 -4.21 19.83
CA LEU A 300 17.79 -3.00 20.52
C LEU A 300 17.15 -2.83 21.90
N ARG A 301 15.87 -3.15 22.07
CA ARG A 301 15.21 -3.09 23.38
C ARG A 301 15.87 -4.04 24.38
N LYS A 302 16.04 -5.31 23.99
CA LYS A 302 16.57 -6.34 24.89
C LYS A 302 18.08 -6.21 25.13
N SER A 303 18.80 -5.61 24.18
CA SER A 303 20.26 -5.48 24.19
C SER A 303 20.73 -4.03 24.36
N PHE A 304 19.86 -3.15 24.88
CA PHE A 304 20.06 -1.71 24.86
C PHE A 304 21.41 -1.28 25.45
N GLY A 305 21.78 -1.85 26.60
CA GLY A 305 22.98 -1.47 27.34
C GLY A 305 24.31 -1.70 26.63
N PHE A 306 24.33 -2.43 25.51
CA PHE A 306 25.55 -2.68 24.74
C PHE A 306 25.40 -2.54 23.23
N LEU A 307 24.18 -2.47 22.66
CA LEU A 307 23.99 -2.25 21.22
C LEU A 307 23.49 -0.84 20.86
N ALA A 308 22.94 -0.07 21.80
CA ALA A 308 22.34 1.22 21.45
C ALA A 308 23.39 2.22 20.90
N GLY A 309 24.62 2.19 21.43
CA GLY A 309 25.73 2.99 20.93
C GLY A 309 26.11 2.62 19.49
N ASP A 310 26.36 1.32 19.25
CA ASP A 310 26.69 0.80 17.91
C ASP A 310 25.62 1.17 16.88
N ALA A 311 24.33 1.04 17.22
CA ALA A 311 23.23 1.39 16.32
C ALA A 311 23.17 2.88 15.99
N VAL A 312 23.44 3.75 16.97
CA VAL A 312 23.50 5.21 16.76
C VAL A 312 24.71 5.55 15.89
N ASP A 313 25.86 4.94 16.13
CA ASP A 313 27.06 5.14 15.32
C ASP A 313 26.83 4.70 13.87
N ASP A 314 26.25 3.52 13.66
CA ASP A 314 25.90 3.01 12.33
C ASP A 314 24.92 3.94 11.59
N PHE A 315 23.91 4.47 12.30
CA PHE A 315 22.95 5.40 11.72
C PHE A 315 23.60 6.68 11.16
N PHE A 316 24.63 7.20 11.83
CA PHE A 316 25.38 8.38 11.37
C PHE A 316 26.60 8.03 10.51
N ASN A 317 26.94 6.76 10.35
CA ASN A 317 28.05 6.30 9.51
C ASN A 317 27.72 6.43 8.02
N THR A 318 28.70 6.87 7.20
CA THR A 318 28.55 7.06 5.75
C THR A 318 28.31 5.76 4.97
N ARG A 319 28.53 4.59 5.60
CA ARG A 319 28.35 3.28 4.98
C ARG A 319 26.90 2.86 4.76
N LEU A 320 25.96 3.34 5.58
CA LEU A 320 24.54 3.00 5.41
C LEU A 320 23.87 3.87 4.36
N CYS A 321 23.18 3.22 3.41
CA CYS A 321 22.35 3.91 2.44
C CYS A 321 21.12 4.55 3.11
N LEU A 322 20.46 5.46 2.39
CA LEU A 322 19.29 6.21 2.88
C LEU A 322 18.17 5.28 3.40
N LYS A 323 17.90 4.18 2.69
CA LYS A 323 16.87 3.18 3.05
C LYS A 323 17.13 2.59 4.44
N HIS A 324 18.33 2.10 4.69
CA HIS A 324 18.70 1.50 5.98
C HIS A 324 18.67 2.51 7.12
N ARG A 325 19.07 3.76 6.85
CA ARG A 325 18.97 4.85 7.83
C ARG A 325 17.51 5.14 8.21
N ILE A 326 16.58 5.13 7.25
CA ILE A 326 15.15 5.32 7.52
C ILE A 326 14.60 4.18 8.40
N ILE A 327 14.95 2.92 8.11
CA ILE A 327 14.57 1.75 8.91
C ILE A 327 15.08 1.88 10.36
N LEU A 328 16.32 2.35 10.54
CA LEU A 328 16.88 2.60 11.87
C LEU A 328 16.14 3.71 12.62
N ILE A 329 15.76 4.81 11.97
CA ILE A 329 14.95 5.87 12.61
C ILE A 329 13.62 5.32 13.11
N PHE A 330 12.92 4.52 12.29
CA PHE A 330 11.67 3.90 12.70
C PHE A 330 11.88 2.91 13.85
N SER A 331 12.96 2.13 13.80
CA SER A 331 13.35 1.24 14.90
C SER A 331 13.62 2.00 16.19
N PHE A 332 14.36 3.12 16.15
CA PHE A 332 14.60 3.97 17.32
C PHE A 332 13.32 4.59 17.87
N ARG A 333 12.40 5.01 16.99
CA ARG A 333 11.08 5.52 17.39
C ARG A 333 10.23 4.44 18.07
N LYS A 334 10.33 3.18 17.66
CA LYS A 334 9.68 2.07 18.36
C LYS A 334 10.33 1.80 19.71
N VAL A 335 11.67 1.74 19.74
CA VAL A 335 12.47 1.57 20.97
C VAL A 335 12.12 2.64 22.00
N ILE A 336 12.11 3.93 21.64
CA ILE A 336 11.88 5.04 22.59
C ILE A 336 10.49 5.01 23.26
N LYS A 337 9.51 4.38 22.61
CA LYS A 337 8.16 4.19 23.17
C LYS A 337 8.11 3.06 24.18
N GLU A 338 8.99 2.08 24.07
CA GLU A 338 8.85 0.79 24.76
C GLU A 338 9.95 0.51 25.80
N VAL A 339 11.09 1.21 25.75
CA VAL A 339 12.17 1.12 26.76
C VAL A 339 11.89 1.96 28.00
N SER A 340 12.72 1.79 29.04
CA SER A 340 12.64 2.63 30.24
C SER A 340 12.91 4.11 29.93
N CYS A 341 12.40 5.01 30.75
CA CYS A 341 12.56 6.45 30.55
C CYS A 341 14.02 6.88 30.44
N ASP A 342 14.92 6.32 31.25
CA ASP A 342 16.36 6.65 31.21
C ASP A 342 17.00 6.24 29.88
N GLN A 343 16.65 5.05 29.37
CA GLN A 343 17.11 4.55 28.07
C GLN A 343 16.55 5.39 26.92
N ALA A 344 15.27 5.77 27.00
CA ALA A 344 14.62 6.64 26.03
C ALA A 344 15.30 8.02 25.97
N ILE A 345 15.59 8.62 27.14
CA ILE A 345 16.30 9.90 27.25
C ILE A 345 17.72 9.79 26.70
N PHE A 346 18.44 8.71 27.00
CA PHE A 346 19.78 8.46 26.46
C PHE A 346 19.76 8.43 24.93
N LEU A 347 18.86 7.65 24.33
CA LEU A 347 18.75 7.50 22.89
C LEU A 347 18.38 8.84 22.22
N TYR A 348 17.38 9.55 22.75
CA TYR A 348 16.98 10.88 22.29
C TYR A 348 18.15 11.88 22.33
N ARG A 349 18.86 11.97 23.46
CA ARG A 349 19.98 12.91 23.61
C ARG A 349 21.11 12.59 22.66
N SER A 350 21.44 11.30 22.49
CA SER A 350 22.52 10.84 21.61
C SER A 350 22.24 11.19 20.15
N ILE A 351 21.03 10.85 19.66
CA ILE A 351 20.62 11.14 18.29
C ILE A 351 20.47 12.65 18.06
N ARG A 352 19.89 13.40 19.01
CA ARG A 352 19.79 14.87 18.93
C ARG A 352 21.15 15.55 18.87
N PHE A 353 22.10 15.07 19.67
CA PHE A 353 23.47 15.59 19.68
C PHE A 353 24.15 15.37 18.34
N MET A 354 24.09 14.15 17.81
CA MET A 354 24.67 13.82 16.51
C MET A 354 23.98 14.55 15.36
N HIS A 355 22.65 14.63 15.35
CA HIS A 355 21.86 15.39 14.38
C HIS A 355 22.34 16.84 14.23
N LYS A 356 22.57 17.53 15.36
CA LYS A 356 23.06 18.91 15.35
C LYS A 356 24.44 19.07 14.69
N ARG A 357 25.28 18.04 14.69
CA ARG A 357 26.63 18.09 14.13
C ARG A 357 26.67 17.86 12.62
N VAL A 358 25.70 17.12 12.09
CA VAL A 358 25.63 16.73 10.67
C VAL A 358 24.41 17.31 9.95
N HIS A 359 23.73 18.31 10.53
CA HIS A 359 22.45 18.84 10.04
C HIS A 359 22.49 19.30 8.56
N TYR A 360 23.64 19.73 8.05
CA TYR A 360 23.80 20.17 6.66
C TYR A 360 23.97 19.02 5.65
N GLU A 361 24.20 17.79 6.13
CA GLU A 361 24.50 16.61 5.30
C GLU A 361 23.33 15.61 5.26
N ILE A 362 22.23 15.90 5.97
CA ILE A 362 21.10 14.98 6.09
C ILE A 362 20.09 15.24 4.96
N PRO A 363 19.76 14.22 4.14
CA PRO A 363 18.71 14.33 3.13
C PRO A 363 17.37 14.75 3.75
N ARG A 364 16.59 15.59 3.05
CA ARG A 364 15.29 16.13 3.54
C ARG A 364 14.31 15.05 4.01
N VAL A 365 14.31 13.87 3.39
CA VAL A 365 13.46 12.72 3.78
C VAL A 365 13.83 12.18 5.16
N MET A 366 15.13 12.10 5.47
CA MET A 366 15.61 11.75 6.81
C MET A 366 15.26 12.84 7.83
N ALA A 367 15.31 14.12 7.44
CA ALA A 367 14.99 15.22 8.35
C ALA A 367 13.57 15.10 8.93
N ARG A 368 12.56 14.80 8.10
CA ARG A 368 11.17 14.60 8.57
C ARG A 368 11.02 13.39 9.49
N ALA A 369 11.57 12.23 9.11
CA ALA A 369 11.51 11.03 9.96
C ALA A 369 12.22 11.25 11.31
N LEU A 370 13.35 11.98 11.28
CA LEU A 370 14.13 12.33 12.45
C LEU A 370 13.41 13.37 13.33
N GLU A 371 12.72 14.35 12.75
CA GLU A 371 11.85 15.28 13.47
C GLU A 371 10.73 14.55 14.22
N CYS A 372 10.09 13.56 13.58
CA CYS A 372 9.10 12.71 14.26
C CYS A 372 9.71 11.96 15.45
N PHE A 373 10.90 11.38 15.29
CA PHE A 373 11.63 10.76 16.39
C PHE A 373 11.97 11.76 17.51
N LEU A 374 12.49 12.95 17.16
CA LEU A 374 12.88 13.98 18.11
C LEU A 374 11.69 14.53 18.89
N SER A 375 10.53 14.69 18.24
CA SER A 375 9.27 15.08 18.89
C SER A 375 8.82 14.02 19.89
N GLU A 376 8.85 12.75 19.52
CA GLU A 376 8.51 11.63 20.41
C GLU A 376 9.46 11.56 21.61
N GLY A 377 10.77 11.69 21.40
CA GLY A 377 11.76 11.72 22.47
C GLY A 377 11.64 12.93 23.38
N GLN A 378 11.23 14.09 22.84
CA GLN A 378 10.94 15.27 23.64
C GLN A 378 9.71 15.07 24.51
N LYS A 379 8.63 14.44 24.01
CA LYS A 379 7.45 14.10 24.81
C LYS A 379 7.82 13.20 25.98
N ARG A 380 8.57 12.12 25.72
CA ARG A 380 9.09 11.22 26.76
C ARG A 380 9.98 11.95 27.80
N ALA A 381 10.82 12.88 27.36
CA ALA A 381 11.67 13.65 28.27
C ALA A 381 10.87 14.66 29.12
N VAL A 382 9.73 15.17 28.62
CA VAL A 382 8.84 16.08 29.35
C VAL A 382 7.98 15.31 30.36
N GLU A 383 7.50 14.11 30.03
CA GLU A 383 6.79 13.21 30.97
C GLU A 383 7.60 12.99 32.26
N VAL A 384 8.93 12.83 32.14
CA VAL A 384 9.83 12.65 33.29
C VAL A 384 9.99 13.94 34.11
N ARG A 385 9.99 15.12 33.48
CA ARG A 385 10.03 16.42 34.18
C ARG A 385 8.71 16.79 34.85
N GLY A 386 7.59 16.17 34.45
CA GLY A 386 6.29 16.32 35.11
C GLY A 386 6.15 15.54 36.42
N SER A 387 7.06 14.60 36.71
CA SER A 387 7.04 13.77 37.94
C SER A 387 8.13 14.13 38.97
N ALA A 388 9.00 15.10 38.68
CA ALA A 388 9.95 15.64 39.63
C ALA A 388 9.91 17.18 39.58
N CYS A 389 9.58 17.80 40.72
CA CYS A 389 9.46 19.25 40.88
C CYS A 389 10.63 20.05 40.30
N LEU A 390 10.25 21.19 39.70
CA LEU A 390 10.92 22.50 39.62
C LEU A 390 12.36 22.59 39.06
N GLU A 391 12.45 23.45 38.05
CA GLU A 391 13.52 24.40 37.69
C GLU A 391 14.97 24.17 38.12
N SER A 392 15.85 24.56 37.18
CA SER A 392 17.31 24.70 37.25
C SER A 392 18.12 23.41 37.06
N ASP A 393 18.51 23.18 35.81
CA ASP A 393 19.91 22.96 35.42
C ASP A 393 19.96 22.91 33.87
N LEU A 394 19.73 24.08 33.29
CA LEU A 394 20.35 24.45 32.03
C LEU A 394 21.75 24.94 32.39
N TYR A 395 22.77 24.36 31.75
CA TYR A 395 24.20 24.63 31.90
C TYR A 395 24.90 24.00 33.10
N GLY A 396 25.81 23.07 32.81
CA GLY A 396 26.89 22.71 33.73
C GLY A 396 26.98 21.23 34.08
N LYS A 397 27.57 20.44 33.17
CA LYS A 397 28.63 19.44 33.45
C LYS A 397 28.81 18.57 32.21
N GLU A 398 29.72 19.02 31.35
CA GLU A 398 30.42 18.17 30.41
C GLU A 398 31.18 17.08 31.19
N GLY A 399 31.12 15.84 30.70
CA GLY A 399 31.86 14.74 31.30
C GLY A 399 31.35 13.37 30.90
N TYR A 400 31.42 13.01 29.61
CA TYR A 400 31.47 11.59 29.21
C TYR A 400 32.52 11.42 28.09
N PRO A 401 33.40 10.39 28.18
CA PRO A 401 34.59 10.30 27.36
C PRO A 401 34.24 9.60 26.04
N TRP A 402 34.12 10.35 24.95
CA TRP A 402 34.17 9.76 23.61
C TRP A 402 35.54 10.05 23.00
N LYS A 403 36.33 8.99 22.79
CA LYS A 403 37.58 9.06 22.03
C LYS A 403 37.26 9.54 20.63
N CYS A 404 37.71 10.75 20.29
CA CYS A 404 37.73 11.26 18.92
C CYS A 404 38.43 10.25 17.99
N MET A 405 37.69 9.64 17.08
CA MET A 405 38.28 9.22 15.82
C MET A 405 38.63 10.49 15.04
N LYS A 406 39.92 10.76 14.93
CA LYS A 406 40.45 11.75 14.00
C LYS A 406 40.07 11.30 12.59
N LEU A 407 39.30 12.13 11.90
CA LEU A 407 39.12 12.04 10.46
C LEU A 407 40.45 12.50 9.83
N ASN A 408 41.10 11.58 9.10
CA ASN A 408 42.08 11.89 8.06
C ASN A 408 41.42 11.62 6.72
#